data_AF-A0A954U8S5-F1
#
_entry.id   AF-A0A954U8S5-F1
#
_cell.length_a   1.000
_cell.length_b   1.000
_cell.length_c   1.000
_cell.angle_alpha   90.00
_cell.angle_beta   90.00
_cell.angle_gamma   90.00
#
_symmetry.space_group_name_H-M   'P 1'
#
loop_
_entity.id
_entity.type
_entity.pdbx_description
1 polymer ?
#
loop_
_entity_poly.entity_id
_entity_poly.type
_entity_poly.pdbx_seq_one_letter_code
_entity_poly.pdbx_strand_id
1 'polypeptide(L)'
;TMLFAVLKRAGLRVAFVPSLMMVNREDCDIHGFFYWVRRQMLTARLYHPAWPAVVGHGLITTLGPVATLALACFGVVNQDNSALAWSVAGLLVYQLGVVAMMPPMEWAVRRIVRHRSEPVNWLSAWGMVKVLLAIPLTQSVYATALASALWLTRVDWRNATYDVRGSWKIRLHEYRPYQPVESEGNTLSL
;
A
#
# COMPACT_ATOMS: atom_id res chain seq x y z
N THR A 1 0.79 -17.68 3.21
CA THR A 1 -0.64 -17.40 3.45
C THR A 1 -1.37 -18.69 3.78
N MET A 2 -2.43 -18.65 4.57
CA MET A 2 -3.23 -19.85 4.95
C MET A 2 -3.76 -20.62 3.73
N LEU A 3 -4.17 -19.92 2.67
CA LEU A 3 -4.67 -20.53 1.43
C LEU A 3 -3.64 -21.47 0.79
N PHE A 4 -2.36 -21.09 0.79
CA PHE A 4 -1.29 -21.92 0.24
C PHE A 4 -1.18 -23.26 0.98
N ALA A 5 -1.23 -23.24 2.32
CA ALA A 5 -1.14 -24.45 3.13
C ALA A 5 -2.34 -25.38 2.90
N VAL A 6 -3.55 -24.82 2.83
CA VAL A 6 -4.79 -25.58 2.57
C VAL A 6 -4.78 -26.20 1.18
N LEU A 7 -4.46 -25.41 0.14
CA LEU A 7 -4.40 -25.91 -1.23
C LEU A 7 -3.33 -26.98 -1.40
N LYS A 8 -2.15 -26.80 -0.80
CA LYS A 8 -1.08 -27.81 -0.82
C LYS A 8 -1.54 -29.15 -0.22
N ARG A 9 -2.29 -29.11 0.89
CA ARG A 9 -2.86 -30.34 1.50
C ARG A 9 -3.88 -31.04 0.59
N ALA A 10 -4.59 -30.28 -0.24
CA ALA A 10 -5.52 -30.81 -1.24
C ALA A 10 -4.85 -31.23 -2.56
N GLY A 11 -3.51 -31.25 -2.65
CA GLY A 11 -2.78 -31.54 -3.89
C GLY A 11 -2.84 -30.42 -4.94
N LEU A 12 -3.28 -29.22 -4.55
CA LEU A 12 -3.40 -28.05 -5.41
C LEU A 12 -2.25 -27.06 -5.18
N ARG A 13 -2.05 -26.14 -6.13
CA ARG A 13 -1.04 -25.08 -6.04
C ARG A 13 -1.65 -23.70 -6.25
N VAL A 14 -1.12 -22.70 -5.55
CA VAL A 14 -1.38 -21.29 -5.87
C VAL A 14 -0.49 -20.92 -7.06
N ALA A 15 -1.10 -20.46 -8.15
CA ALA A 15 -0.40 -19.93 -9.30
C ALA A 15 -0.68 -18.44 -9.45
N PHE A 16 0.36 -17.64 -9.65
CA PHE A 16 0.19 -16.27 -10.10
C PHE A 16 -0.06 -16.29 -11.60
N VAL A 17 -1.22 -15.79 -12.02
CA VAL A 17 -1.66 -15.77 -13.43
C VAL A 17 -1.80 -14.31 -13.86
N PRO A 18 -0.73 -13.68 -14.36
CA PRO A 18 -0.75 -12.25 -14.71
C PRO A 18 -1.84 -11.90 -15.73
N SER A 19 -2.15 -12.83 -16.64
CA SER A 19 -3.20 -12.66 -17.65
C SER A 19 -4.61 -12.54 -17.08
N LEU A 20 -4.82 -12.73 -15.77
CA LEU A 20 -6.09 -12.48 -15.09
C LEU A 20 -6.14 -11.12 -14.37
N MET A 21 -5.04 -10.36 -14.33
CA MET A 21 -5.07 -8.99 -13.78
C MET A 21 -6.06 -8.11 -14.53
N MET A 22 -6.70 -7.18 -13.83
CA MET A 22 -7.66 -6.23 -14.41
C MET A 22 -7.32 -4.81 -13.95
N VAL A 23 -7.52 -3.84 -14.82
CA VAL A 23 -7.39 -2.42 -14.46
C VAL A 23 -8.59 -2.03 -13.60
N ASN A 24 -8.35 -1.56 -12.38
CA ASN A 24 -9.41 -0.96 -11.59
C ASN A 24 -9.76 0.42 -12.18
N ARG A 25 -11.03 0.63 -12.53
CA ARG A 25 -11.57 1.87 -13.12
C ARG A 25 -12.33 2.72 -12.11
N GLU A 26 -12.46 2.25 -10.87
CA GLU A 26 -13.04 3.01 -9.78
C GLU A 26 -12.10 4.14 -9.38
N ASP A 27 -12.67 5.33 -9.18
CA ASP A 27 -11.95 6.44 -8.58
C ASP A 27 -11.57 6.08 -7.14
N CYS A 28 -10.37 6.49 -6.74
CA CYS A 28 -9.83 6.22 -5.42
C CYS A 28 -9.15 7.47 -4.89
N ASP A 29 -9.67 8.00 -3.79
CA ASP A 29 -9.02 9.04 -3.03
C ASP A 29 -8.00 8.45 -2.05
N ILE A 30 -7.17 9.32 -1.48
CA ILE A 30 -6.12 8.89 -0.53
C ILE A 30 -6.74 8.25 0.72
N HIS A 31 -7.89 8.75 1.16
CA HIS A 31 -8.61 8.22 2.32
C HIS A 31 -9.08 6.78 2.05
N GLY A 32 -9.82 6.54 0.97
CA GLY A 32 -10.25 5.21 0.55
C GLY A 32 -9.08 4.24 0.34
N PHE A 33 -8.00 4.72 -0.30
CA PHE A 33 -6.76 3.96 -0.46
C PHE A 33 -6.16 3.55 0.89
N PHE A 34 -6.08 4.47 1.86
CA PHE A 34 -5.54 4.20 3.18
C PHE A 34 -6.31 3.09 3.89
N TYR A 35 -7.65 3.14 3.92
CA TYR A 35 -8.47 2.07 4.51
C TYR A 35 -8.29 0.75 3.77
N TRP A 36 -8.12 0.79 2.45
CA TRP A 36 -7.83 -0.40 1.67
C TRP A 36 -6.46 -1.01 2.03
N VAL A 37 -5.37 -0.24 2.05
CA VAL A 37 -4.03 -0.72 2.43
C VAL A 37 -4.05 -1.26 3.86
N ARG A 38 -4.71 -0.54 4.78
CA ARG A 38 -4.84 -0.96 6.17
C ARG A 38 -5.47 -2.35 6.30
N ARG A 39 -6.48 -2.66 5.48
CA ARG A 39 -7.09 -4.00 5.42
C ARG A 39 -6.14 -5.06 4.84
N GLN A 40 -5.35 -4.71 3.83
CA GLN A 40 -4.32 -5.63 3.29
C GLN A 40 -3.27 -5.97 4.36
N MET A 41 -2.79 -4.95 5.09
CA MET A 41 -1.86 -5.13 6.20
C MET A 41 -2.47 -5.93 7.35
N LEU A 42 -3.75 -5.70 7.67
CA LEU A 42 -4.46 -6.52 8.65
C LEU A 42 -4.47 -8.00 8.23
N THR A 43 -4.75 -8.27 6.96
CA THR A 43 -4.79 -9.65 6.43
C THR A 43 -3.41 -10.30 6.54
N ALA A 44 -2.35 -9.55 6.24
CA ALA A 44 -0.98 -9.99 6.44
C ALA A 44 -0.67 -10.26 7.93
N ARG A 45 -1.06 -9.36 8.84
CA ARG A 45 -0.88 -9.53 10.29
C ARG A 45 -1.54 -10.80 10.80
N LEU A 46 -2.74 -11.11 10.33
CA LEU A 46 -3.50 -12.26 10.80
C LEU A 46 -3.02 -13.60 10.22
N TYR A 47 -2.51 -13.62 8.98
CA TYR A 47 -2.36 -14.86 8.22
C TYR A 47 -1.03 -15.02 7.44
N HIS A 48 -0.12 -14.04 7.50
CA HIS A 48 1.20 -14.15 6.88
C HIS A 48 2.19 -14.80 7.86
N PRO A 49 2.83 -15.94 7.50
CA PRO A 49 3.71 -16.66 8.42
C PRO A 49 4.96 -15.85 8.81
N ALA A 50 5.42 -14.97 7.92
CA ALA A 50 6.56 -14.09 8.15
C ALA A 50 6.11 -12.66 8.50
N TRP A 51 4.99 -12.49 9.23
CA TRP A 51 4.53 -11.16 9.65
C TRP A 51 5.62 -10.32 10.35
N PRO A 52 6.45 -10.86 11.26
CA PRO A 52 7.54 -10.09 11.86
C PRO A 52 8.54 -9.56 10.82
N ALA A 53 8.82 -10.32 9.75
CA ALA A 53 9.68 -9.86 8.67
C ALA A 53 9.03 -8.73 7.85
N VAL A 54 7.70 -8.78 7.65
CA VAL A 54 6.95 -7.69 7.02
C VAL A 54 7.03 -6.41 7.86
N VAL A 55 6.86 -6.53 9.18
CA VAL A 55 7.00 -5.40 10.12
C VAL A 55 8.43 -4.87 10.10
N GLY A 56 9.44 -5.74 10.21
CA GLY A 56 10.84 -5.34 10.18
C GLY A 56 11.22 -4.63 8.89
N HIS A 57 10.81 -5.17 7.75
CA HIS A 57 10.96 -4.52 6.45
C HIS A 57 10.31 -3.14 6.45
N GLY A 58 9.05 -3.05 6.91
CA GLY A 58 8.33 -1.78 6.91
C GLY A 58 8.89 -0.73 7.87
N LEU A 59 9.44 -1.15 9.01
CA LEU A 59 10.17 -0.27 9.93
C LEU A 59 11.47 0.23 9.29
N ILE A 60 12.25 -0.64 8.66
CA ILE A 60 13.51 -0.27 7.98
C ILE A 60 13.23 0.72 6.85
N THR A 61 12.24 0.45 6.00
CA THR A 61 11.91 1.33 4.86
C THR A 61 11.27 2.65 5.28
N THR A 62 10.73 2.75 6.50
CA THR A 62 10.19 4.00 7.06
C THR A 62 11.25 4.78 7.83
N LEU A 63 11.88 4.15 8.81
CA LEU A 63 12.81 4.80 9.73
C LEU A 63 14.19 5.00 9.11
N GLY A 64 14.62 4.14 8.19
CA GLY A 64 15.90 4.25 7.50
C GLY A 64 16.07 5.61 6.81
N PRO A 65 15.17 5.98 5.87
CA PRO A 65 15.23 7.28 5.20
C PRO A 65 15.17 8.48 6.18
N VAL A 66 14.33 8.39 7.21
CA VAL A 66 14.21 9.44 8.25
C VAL A 66 15.52 9.58 9.03
N ALA A 67 16.13 8.48 9.44
CA ALA A 67 17.41 8.46 10.15
C ALA A 67 18.54 9.01 9.27
N THR A 68 18.60 8.64 7.98
CA THR A 68 19.59 9.20 7.05
C THR A 68 19.40 10.70 6.82
N LEU A 69 18.16 11.19 6.78
CA LEU A 69 17.89 12.62 6.67
C LEU A 69 18.32 13.37 7.93
N ALA A 70 18.04 12.81 9.12
CA ALA A 70 18.49 13.37 10.38
C ALA A 70 20.03 13.43 10.48
N LEU A 71 20.73 12.38 10.02
CA LEU A 71 22.19 12.34 9.95
C LEU A 71 22.74 13.37 8.96
N ALA A 72 22.09 13.58 7.81
CA ALA A 72 22.46 14.64 6.88
C ALA A 72 22.32 16.03 7.53
N CYS A 73 21.20 16.30 8.22
CA CYS A 73 21.01 17.55 8.96
C CYS A 73 22.08 17.73 10.05
N PHE A 74 22.41 16.67 10.78
CA PHE A 74 23.49 16.69 11.78
C PHE A 74 24.84 17.03 11.14
N GLY A 75 25.16 16.44 9.99
CA GLY A 75 26.39 16.73 9.24
C GLY A 75 26.48 18.21 8.82
N VAL A 76 25.36 18.82 8.38
CA VAL A 76 25.31 20.25 8.06
C VAL A 76 25.60 21.12 9.29
N VAL A 77 24.96 20.83 10.43
CA VAL A 77 25.11 21.63 11.65
C VAL A 77 26.54 21.55 12.20
N ASN A 78 27.17 20.38 12.13
CA ASN A 78 28.52 20.15 12.65
C ASN A 78 29.63 20.36 11.61
N GLN A 79 29.29 20.78 10.39
CA GLN A 79 30.23 20.91 9.26
C GLN A 79 30.98 19.61 8.93
N ASP A 80 30.39 18.44 9.26
CA ASP A 80 30.92 17.13 8.90
C ASP A 80 30.48 16.76 7.48
N ASN A 81 31.33 17.12 6.52
CA ASN A 81 31.12 16.83 5.11
C ASN A 81 31.06 15.33 4.80
N SER A 82 31.75 14.49 5.58
CA SER A 82 31.72 13.04 5.39
C SER A 82 30.37 12.46 5.79
N ALA A 83 29.86 12.81 6.98
CA ALA A 83 28.55 12.37 7.44
C ALA A 83 27.43 12.83 6.49
N LEU A 84 27.50 14.08 6.02
CA LEU A 84 26.57 14.61 5.02
C LEU A 84 26.64 13.82 3.70
N ALA A 85 27.84 13.64 3.14
CA ALA A 85 28.02 12.98 1.85
C ALA A 85 27.52 11.53 1.87
N TRP A 86 27.87 10.75 2.91
CA TRP A 86 27.41 9.37 3.04
C TRP A 86 25.89 9.27 3.25
N SER A 87 25.31 10.18 4.03
CA SER A 87 23.86 10.20 4.29
C SER A 87 23.07 10.53 3.01
N VAL A 88 23.51 11.54 2.26
CA VAL A 88 22.90 11.92 0.98
C VAL A 88 23.07 10.82 -0.07
N ALA A 89 24.28 10.26 -0.20
CA ALA A 89 24.52 9.16 -1.13
C ALA A 89 23.65 7.93 -0.80
N GLY A 90 23.57 7.54 0.47
CA GLY A 90 22.72 6.44 0.92
C GLY A 90 21.24 6.67 0.62
N LEU A 91 20.73 7.87 0.92
CA LEU A 91 19.35 8.23 0.63
C LEU A 91 19.06 8.22 -0.88
N LEU A 92 19.97 8.73 -1.70
CA LEU A 92 19.85 8.70 -3.16
C LEU A 92 19.84 7.27 -3.71
N VAL A 93 20.75 6.41 -3.26
CA VAL A 93 20.79 5.00 -3.68
C VAL A 93 19.50 4.29 -3.33
N TYR A 94 19.01 4.47 -2.10
CA TYR A 94 17.73 3.90 -1.68
C TYR A 94 16.57 4.41 -2.56
N GLN A 95 16.52 5.73 -2.80
CA GLN A 95 15.45 6.35 -3.55
C GLN A 95 15.44 5.92 -5.04
N LEU A 96 16.62 5.82 -5.64
CA LEU A 96 16.80 5.31 -6.99
C LEU A 96 16.39 3.84 -7.08
N GLY A 97 16.71 3.02 -6.06
CA GLY A 97 16.27 1.63 -5.99
C GLY A 97 14.74 1.49 -6.01
N VAL A 98 14.04 2.29 -5.21
CA VAL A 98 12.57 2.32 -5.18
C VAL A 98 12.00 2.71 -6.56
N VAL A 99 12.54 3.77 -7.18
CA VAL A 99 12.08 4.23 -8.50
C VAL A 99 12.39 3.22 -9.59
N ALA A 100 13.54 2.54 -9.54
CA ALA A 100 13.98 1.57 -10.53
C ALA A 100 13.08 0.32 -10.58
N MET A 101 12.32 0.02 -9.52
CA MET A 101 11.34 -1.08 -9.54
C MET A 101 10.07 -0.77 -10.33
N MET A 102 9.78 0.51 -10.62
CA MET A 102 8.55 0.92 -11.31
C MET A 102 8.52 0.54 -12.80
N PRO A 103 9.56 0.83 -13.63
CA PRO A 103 9.55 0.50 -15.06
C PRO A 103 9.26 -0.98 -15.40
N PRO A 104 9.89 -1.99 -14.75
CA PRO A 104 9.59 -3.39 -15.07
C PRO A 104 8.16 -3.79 -14.70
N MET A 105 7.62 -3.26 -13.60
CA MET A 105 6.23 -3.49 -13.20
C MET A 105 5.26 -2.90 -14.22
N GLU A 106 5.47 -1.63 -14.61
CA GLU A 106 4.67 -0.95 -15.62
C GLU A 106 4.74 -1.67 -16.97
N TRP A 107 5.94 -2.07 -17.40
CA TRP A 107 6.13 -2.84 -18.63
C TRP A 107 5.35 -4.17 -18.61
N ALA A 108 5.42 -4.92 -17.51
CA ALA A 108 4.71 -6.18 -17.36
C ALA A 108 3.19 -5.99 -17.43
N VAL A 109 2.64 -4.98 -16.73
CA VAL A 109 1.21 -4.66 -16.74
C VAL A 109 0.76 -4.22 -18.13
N ARG A 110 1.49 -3.30 -18.78
CA ARG A 110 1.15 -2.84 -20.13
C ARG A 110 1.13 -3.97 -21.15
N ARG A 111 2.07 -4.91 -21.07
CA ARG A 111 2.09 -6.07 -21.95
C ARG A 111 0.80 -6.89 -21.84
N ILE A 112 0.30 -7.11 -20.61
CA ILE A 112 -0.93 -7.87 -20.36
C ILE A 112 -2.16 -7.09 -20.83
N VAL A 113 -2.25 -5.81 -20.49
CA VAL A 113 -3.42 -4.96 -20.76
C VAL A 113 -3.59 -4.68 -22.25
N ARG A 114 -2.48 -4.54 -23.01
CA ARG A 114 -2.51 -4.38 -24.47
C ARG A 114 -3.18 -5.54 -25.20
N HIS A 115 -3.10 -6.76 -24.69
CA HIS A 115 -3.80 -7.91 -25.29
C HIS A 115 -5.33 -7.79 -25.21
N ARG A 116 -5.86 -6.89 -24.38
CA ARG A 116 -7.30 -6.65 -24.21
C ARG A 116 -7.76 -5.34 -24.83
N SER A 117 -6.90 -4.67 -25.61
CA SER A 117 -7.19 -3.38 -26.25
C SER A 117 -7.58 -2.26 -25.26
N GLU A 118 -7.18 -2.38 -24.00
CA GLU A 118 -7.41 -1.37 -22.98
C GLU A 118 -6.36 -0.24 -23.07
N PRO A 119 -6.73 1.03 -22.76
CA PRO A 119 -5.81 2.16 -22.84
C PRO A 119 -4.70 2.06 -21.78
N VAL A 120 -3.45 2.32 -22.19
CA VAL A 120 -2.23 2.18 -21.36
C VAL A 120 -1.45 3.49 -21.18
N ASN A 121 -2.10 4.64 -21.28
CA ASN A 121 -1.43 5.95 -21.28
C ASN A 121 -1.32 6.62 -19.89
N TRP A 122 -1.59 5.89 -18.80
CA TRP A 122 -1.60 6.46 -17.44
C TRP A 122 -0.23 6.92 -16.94
N LEU A 123 0.86 6.28 -17.40
CA LEU A 123 2.23 6.65 -17.05
C LEU A 123 2.91 7.38 -18.22
N SER A 124 2.73 8.70 -18.30
CA SER A 124 3.41 9.61 -19.24
C SER A 124 4.67 10.21 -18.60
N ALA A 125 5.53 10.88 -19.37
CA ALA A 125 6.72 11.57 -18.82
C ALA A 125 6.37 12.53 -17.67
N TRP A 126 5.25 13.24 -17.78
CA TRP A 126 4.71 14.07 -16.70
C TRP A 126 4.20 13.23 -15.51
N GLY A 127 3.57 12.09 -15.78
CA GLY A 127 3.22 11.10 -14.76
C GLY A 127 4.43 10.60 -13.97
N MET A 128 5.60 10.44 -14.61
CA MET A 128 6.86 10.08 -13.93
C MET A 128 7.28 11.13 -12.91
N VAL A 129 7.20 12.42 -13.26
CA VAL A 129 7.49 13.50 -12.31
C VAL A 129 6.52 13.47 -11.13
N LYS A 130 5.22 13.27 -11.40
CA LYS A 130 4.21 13.10 -10.33
C LYS A 130 4.53 11.91 -9.43
N VAL A 131 4.96 10.78 -9.99
CA VAL A 131 5.37 9.60 -9.21
C VAL A 131 6.53 9.95 -8.30
N LEU A 132 7.57 10.64 -8.79
CA LEU A 132 8.71 11.06 -7.98
C LEU A 132 8.27 11.93 -6.79
N LEU A 133 7.39 12.91 -7.04
CA LEU A 133 6.83 13.76 -5.99
C LEU A 133 5.89 13.02 -5.03
N ALA A 134 5.28 11.92 -5.48
CA ALA A 134 4.38 11.11 -4.66
C ALA A 134 5.12 10.16 -3.70
N ILE A 135 6.41 9.93 -3.88
CA ILE A 135 7.17 8.97 -3.05
C ILE A 135 7.16 9.33 -1.56
N PRO A 136 7.44 10.57 -1.12
CA PRO A 136 7.38 10.91 0.30
C PRO A 136 5.98 10.68 0.89
N LEU A 137 4.95 10.97 0.09
CA LEU A 137 3.56 10.73 0.47
C LEU A 137 3.28 9.23 0.60
N THR A 138 3.72 8.39 -0.34
CA THR A 138 3.49 6.93 -0.25
C THR A 138 4.25 6.29 0.90
N GLN A 139 5.47 6.75 1.20
CA GLN A 139 6.23 6.33 2.38
C GLN A 139 5.47 6.67 3.68
N SER A 140 4.90 7.88 3.75
CA SER A 140 4.11 8.33 4.91
C SER A 140 2.80 7.54 5.07
N VAL A 141 2.07 7.32 3.97
CA VAL A 141 0.84 6.52 3.94
C VAL A 141 1.12 5.06 4.32
N TYR A 142 2.21 4.48 3.83
CA TYR A 142 2.60 3.12 4.18
C TYR A 142 2.98 2.99 5.65
N ALA A 143 3.81 3.90 6.16
CA ALA A 143 4.22 3.94 7.57
C ALA A 143 3.01 4.01 8.52
N THR A 144 2.10 4.94 8.23
CA THR A 144 0.87 5.13 9.01
C THR A 144 -0.08 3.93 8.89
N ALA A 145 -0.21 3.33 7.71
CA ALA A 145 -1.04 2.14 7.52
C ALA A 145 -0.47 0.92 8.26
N LEU A 146 0.85 0.73 8.23
CA LEU A 146 1.54 -0.33 8.97
C LEU A 146 1.37 -0.15 10.48
N ALA A 147 1.63 1.05 10.99
CA ALA A 147 1.43 1.40 12.38
C ALA A 147 -0.03 1.14 12.80
N SER A 148 -1.00 1.67 12.04
CA SER A 148 -2.43 1.44 12.29
C SER A 148 -2.79 -0.04 12.30
N ALA A 149 -2.24 -0.83 11.37
CA ALA A 149 -2.51 -2.27 11.29
C ALA A 149 -1.99 -3.05 12.50
N LEU A 150 -0.94 -2.60 13.19
CA LEU A 150 -0.44 -3.26 14.41
C LEU A 150 -1.49 -3.29 15.51
N TRP A 151 -2.27 -2.21 15.67
CA TRP A 151 -3.26 -2.07 16.74
C TRP A 151 -4.72 -2.18 16.27
N LEU A 152 -4.95 -2.46 14.99
CA LEU A 152 -6.30 -2.50 14.44
C LEU A 152 -7.12 -3.64 15.05
N THR A 153 -8.28 -3.30 15.63
CA THR A 153 -9.21 -4.28 16.24
C THR A 153 -10.62 -4.19 15.66
N ARG A 154 -10.93 -3.15 14.89
CA ARG A 154 -12.23 -2.97 14.23
C ARG A 154 -12.04 -2.56 12.76
N VAL A 155 -12.82 -3.15 11.86
CA VAL A 155 -12.77 -2.86 10.44
C VAL A 155 -14.15 -2.77 9.83
N ASP A 156 -14.37 -1.68 9.08
CA ASP A 156 -15.54 -1.53 8.23
C ASP A 156 -15.22 -2.00 6.81
N TRP A 157 -16.10 -2.84 6.27
CA TRP A 157 -16.00 -3.36 4.91
C TRP A 157 -17.38 -3.69 4.35
N ARG A 158 -17.70 -3.13 3.18
CA ARG A 158 -18.97 -3.34 2.46
C ARG A 158 -20.20 -3.15 3.37
N ASN A 159 -20.22 -2.04 4.11
CA ASN A 159 -21.28 -1.69 5.07
C ASN A 159 -21.47 -2.73 6.19
N ALA A 160 -20.40 -3.44 6.53
CA ALA A 160 -20.34 -4.36 7.65
C ALA A 160 -19.16 -4.01 8.56
N THR A 161 -19.40 -3.99 9.87
CA THR A 161 -18.37 -3.72 10.88
C THR A 161 -17.94 -5.04 11.52
N TYR A 162 -16.64 -5.30 11.51
CA TYR A 162 -16.03 -6.50 12.05
C TYR A 162 -15.14 -6.16 13.25
N ASP A 163 -15.29 -6.92 14.33
CA ASP A 163 -14.35 -6.91 15.46
C ASP A 163 -13.34 -8.05 15.28
N VAL A 164 -12.06 -7.70 15.33
CA VAL A 164 -10.92 -8.58 15.11
C VAL A 164 -10.14 -8.72 16.41
N ARG A 165 -10.30 -9.88 17.07
CA ARG A 165 -9.60 -10.21 18.33
C ARG A 165 -8.37 -11.09 18.16
N GLY A 166 -8.04 -11.43 16.91
CA GLY A 166 -6.93 -12.31 16.55
C GLY A 166 -7.26 -13.16 15.33
N SER A 167 -6.30 -13.95 14.88
CA SER A 167 -6.49 -14.87 13.76
C SER A 167 -7.67 -15.80 14.04
N TRP A 168 -8.58 -15.95 13.07
CA TRP A 168 -9.80 -16.77 13.19
C TRP A 168 -10.81 -16.33 14.26
N LYS A 169 -10.54 -15.25 14.98
CA LYS A 169 -11.42 -14.66 16.00
C LYS A 169 -12.00 -13.34 15.50
N ILE A 170 -12.73 -13.42 14.40
CA ILE A 170 -13.40 -12.28 13.77
C ILE A 170 -14.90 -12.42 14.01
N ARG A 171 -15.52 -11.38 14.56
CA ARG A 171 -16.97 -11.32 14.81
C ARG A 171 -17.57 -10.22 13.97
N LEU A 172 -18.65 -10.53 13.27
CA LEU A 172 -19.51 -9.51 12.66
C LEU A 172 -20.22 -8.78 13.81
N HIS A 173 -19.95 -7.49 13.95
CA HIS A 173 -20.60 -6.65 14.96
C HIS A 173 -21.91 -6.11 14.42
N GLU A 174 -21.90 -5.59 13.20
CA GLU A 174 -23.06 -4.94 12.60
C GLU A 174 -23.03 -5.09 11.08
N TYR A 175 -24.22 -5.30 10.48
CA TYR A 175 -24.39 -5.38 9.04
C TYR A 175 -25.54 -4.47 8.60
N ARG A 176 -25.22 -3.42 7.84
CA ARG A 176 -26.19 -2.42 7.36
C ARG A 176 -26.13 -2.31 5.84
N PRO A 177 -26.54 -3.34 5.08
CA PRO A 177 -26.59 -3.24 3.63
C PRO A 177 -27.69 -2.26 3.20
N TYR A 178 -27.47 -1.52 2.10
CA TYR A 178 -28.46 -0.67 1.44
C TYR A 178 -29.06 0.47 2.30
N GLN A 179 -28.23 1.22 3.03
CA GLN A 179 -28.72 2.49 3.58
C GLN A 179 -29.01 3.47 2.43
N PRO A 180 -30.19 4.11 2.39
CA PRO A 180 -30.47 5.15 1.42
C PRO A 180 -29.46 6.29 1.63
N VAL A 181 -28.80 6.72 0.55
CA VAL A 181 -28.07 7.98 0.57
C VAL A 181 -29.13 9.05 0.79
N GLU A 182 -29.13 9.72 1.95
CA GLU A 182 -29.96 10.90 2.13
C GLU A 182 -29.57 11.89 1.03
N SER A 183 -30.45 12.07 0.06
CA SER A 183 -30.32 13.11 -0.94
C SER A 183 -30.42 14.43 -0.19
N GLU A 184 -29.30 15.13 -0.03
CA GLU A 184 -29.29 16.53 0.40
C GLU A 184 -30.33 17.28 -0.45
N GLY A 185 -31.22 17.99 0.25
CA GLY A 185 -32.51 18.42 -0.27
C GLY A 185 -32.43 19.17 -1.59
N ASN A 186 -32.96 18.56 -2.65
CA ASN A 186 -33.40 19.31 -3.81
C ASN A 186 -34.82 19.80 -3.53
N THR A 187 -34.93 20.92 -2.79
CA THR A 187 -36.13 21.75 -2.80
C THR A 187 -36.35 22.25 -4.23
N LEU A 188 -37.06 21.45 -5.02
CA LEU A 188 -37.70 21.92 -6.24
C LEU A 188 -38.84 22.86 -5.82
N SER A 189 -38.56 24.15 -5.75
CA SER A 189 -39.59 25.19 -5.77
C SER A 189 -40.20 25.22 -7.17
N LEU A 190 -41.48 24.86 -7.25
CA LEU A 190 -42.38 25.13 -8.37
C LEU A 190 -42.53 26.63 -8.63
#